data_AF-A0A8J2N9Z4-F1
#
_entry.id   AF-A0A8J2N9Z4-F1
#
_cell.length_a   1.000
_cell.length_b   1.000
_cell.length_c   1.000
_cell.angle_alpha   90.00
_cell.angle_beta   90.00
_cell.angle_gamma   90.00
#
_symmetry.space_group_name_H-M   'P 1'
#
loop_
_entity.id
_entity.type
_entity.pdbx_description
1 polymer ?
#
loop_
_entity_poly.entity_id
_entity_poly.type
_entity_poly.pdbx_seq_one_letter_code
_entity_poly.pdbx_strand_id
1 'polypeptide(L)'
;MASRILRINRNFFLVARPTARITSQRAPLRNNINDLSNHRNFTTTRIMSVKVDSNFISQITAAEKLITGKDEPAKGGPTAKAQQHAGQNLTSQVIHDITEGEKLLTGKAEVMQGGPTSIAQSALTSGSSTSNAGANTSSASGKLDSETLSKINDAEKKLIGEQRPVAGGPTAQAQSHAKEPITSETLHDITEGEKKITGGERVKGGPTSTAQSELAKSRS
;
A
#
# COMPACT_ATOMS: atom_id res chain seq x y z
N MET A 1 -54.26 -13.59 54.30
CA MET A 1 -53.88 -13.13 55.65
C MET A 1 -52.43 -12.68 55.62
N ALA A 2 -52.14 -11.53 56.24
CA ALA A 2 -50.85 -10.97 56.68
C ALA A 2 -49.67 -10.93 55.67
N SER A 3 -49.25 -9.79 55.09
CA SER A 3 -48.63 -8.58 55.69
C SER A 3 -47.21 -8.75 56.22
N ARG A 4 -46.35 -7.75 55.88
CA ARG A 4 -45.21 -7.17 56.65
C ARG A 4 -43.83 -7.87 56.48
N ILE A 5 -42.65 -7.21 56.40
CA ILE A 5 -42.16 -5.92 56.95
C ILE A 5 -40.88 -5.45 56.21
N LEU A 6 -40.72 -4.12 56.07
CA LEU A 6 -39.49 -3.37 55.73
C LEU A 6 -38.35 -3.58 56.75
N ARG A 7 -37.08 -3.46 56.32
CA ARG A 7 -36.07 -2.69 57.09
C ARG A 7 -35.09 -1.94 56.18
N ILE A 8 -35.15 -0.62 56.30
CA ILE A 8 -34.10 0.35 55.96
C ILE A 8 -33.10 0.36 57.12
N ASN A 9 -31.80 0.51 56.85
CA ASN A 9 -30.93 1.23 57.78
C ASN A 9 -29.80 1.96 57.04
N ARG A 10 -29.94 3.29 57.00
CA ARG A 10 -28.86 4.28 56.85
C ARG A 10 -28.10 4.36 58.18
N ASN A 11 -26.82 4.72 58.13
CA ASN A 11 -26.11 5.68 59.00
C ASN A 11 -24.58 5.45 58.90
N PHE A 12 -23.64 6.40 59.01
CA PHE A 12 -23.57 7.88 59.00
C PHE A 12 -22.07 8.22 59.30
N PHE A 13 -21.66 9.48 59.12
CA PHE A 13 -20.42 10.17 59.60
C PHE A 13 -19.09 9.93 58.85
N LEU A 14 -18.48 10.90 58.12
CA LEU A 14 -17.85 12.20 58.47
C LEU A 14 -16.66 12.09 59.46
N VAL A 15 -15.48 12.61 59.07
CA VAL A 15 -14.70 13.70 59.74
C VAL A 15 -13.24 13.82 59.24
N ALA A 16 -12.89 15.06 58.84
CA ALA A 16 -11.64 15.85 58.91
C ALA A 16 -10.21 15.36 58.50
N ARG A 17 -9.62 16.08 57.51
CA ARG A 17 -8.43 17.00 57.50
C ARG A 17 -7.46 17.04 58.73
N PRO A 18 -6.30 17.76 58.70
CA PRO A 18 -5.19 17.97 57.72
C PRO A 18 -3.77 17.96 58.39
N THR A 19 -2.65 18.17 57.65
CA THR A 19 -1.40 18.93 58.02
C THR A 19 -0.30 18.74 56.93
N ALA A 20 0.11 19.78 56.19
CA ALA A 20 1.36 20.59 56.26
C ALA A 20 2.68 19.85 55.93
N ARG A 21 3.78 20.38 55.34
CA ARG A 21 4.25 21.50 54.48
C ARG A 21 5.80 21.32 54.40
N ILE A 22 6.51 22.07 53.53
CA ILE A 22 7.98 22.39 53.50
C ILE A 22 8.78 21.45 52.53
N THR A 23 9.69 21.83 51.61
CA THR A 23 10.53 23.02 51.32
C THR A 23 11.03 23.04 49.85
N SER A 24 11.24 24.25 49.33
CA SER A 24 12.17 24.75 48.30
C SER A 24 13.21 23.83 47.65
N GLN A 25 13.24 23.79 46.30
CA GLN A 25 14.45 23.72 45.46
C GLN A 25 14.28 24.44 44.09
N ARG A 26 14.93 25.61 43.99
CA ARG A 26 15.90 26.07 42.95
C ARG A 26 15.62 25.94 41.42
N ALA A 27 15.73 27.12 40.79
CA ALA A 27 16.18 27.50 39.43
C ALA A 27 15.25 27.33 38.20
N PRO A 28 14.96 28.43 37.46
CA PRO A 28 14.49 28.39 36.09
C PRO A 28 15.68 28.42 35.11
N LEU A 29 15.97 27.31 34.45
CA LEU A 29 16.76 27.30 33.21
C LEU A 29 15.80 27.54 32.03
N ARG A 30 15.70 28.81 31.64
CA ARG A 30 15.15 29.23 30.35
C ARG A 30 16.11 28.77 29.25
N ASN A 31 15.82 27.65 28.60
CA ASN A 31 16.31 27.31 27.27
C ASN A 31 15.15 26.69 26.48
N ASN A 32 14.50 27.50 25.65
CA ASN A 32 13.76 27.09 24.45
C ASN A 32 13.67 28.37 23.61
N ILE A 33 14.77 28.77 22.95
CA ILE A 33 15.07 28.41 21.56
C ILE A 33 13.78 28.39 20.74
N ASN A 34 13.49 29.54 20.15
CA ASN A 34 12.85 29.68 18.85
C ASN A 34 11.68 28.72 18.61
N ASP A 35 10.50 29.10 19.10
CA ASP A 35 9.24 28.70 18.50
C ASP A 35 9.17 29.33 17.10
N LEU A 36 9.92 28.70 16.17
CA LEU A 36 9.78 28.86 14.74
C LEU A 36 8.35 28.41 14.44
N SER A 37 7.48 29.41 14.39
CA SER A 37 6.27 29.44 13.59
C SER A 37 6.66 29.22 12.13
N ASN A 38 7.11 28.00 11.83
CA ASN A 38 7.14 27.45 10.49
C ASN A 38 5.68 27.15 10.19
N HIS A 39 5.01 28.21 9.72
CA HIS A 39 4.01 28.08 8.68
C HIS A 39 4.62 27.18 7.60
N ARG A 40 4.41 25.87 7.72
CA ARG A 40 4.44 24.97 6.59
C ARG A 40 3.33 25.47 5.69
N ASN A 41 3.69 26.43 4.84
CA ASN A 41 3.00 26.68 3.60
C ASN A 41 2.99 25.30 2.93
N PHE A 42 1.84 24.63 2.99
CA PHE A 42 1.53 23.54 2.08
C PHE A 42 1.67 24.17 0.71
N THR A 43 2.86 24.01 0.13
CA THR A 43 3.07 24.23 -1.28
C THR A 43 2.17 23.21 -1.91
N THR A 44 1.01 23.66 -2.38
CA THR A 44 0.12 22.88 -3.22
C THR A 44 0.95 22.50 -4.43
N THR A 45 1.65 21.36 -4.34
CA THR A 45 2.20 20.68 -5.49
C THR A 45 1.06 20.66 -6.49
N ARG A 46 1.33 21.22 -7.67
CA ARG A 46 0.42 21.26 -8.80
C ARG A 46 -0.11 19.84 -8.97
N ILE A 47 -1.32 19.58 -8.45
CA ILE A 47 -1.93 18.25 -8.50
C ILE A 47 -2.17 18.07 -9.98
N MET A 48 -1.32 17.27 -10.63
CA MET A 48 -1.56 16.86 -12.00
C MET A 48 -2.88 16.10 -11.94
N SER A 49 -3.93 16.74 -12.43
CA SER A 49 -5.28 16.21 -12.35
C SER A 49 -5.34 14.98 -13.24
N VAL A 50 -5.27 13.80 -12.63
CA VAL A 50 -5.54 12.53 -13.31
C VAL A 50 -6.96 12.62 -13.85
N LYS A 51 -7.17 12.31 -15.12
CA LYS A 51 -8.52 12.31 -15.70
C LYS A 51 -9.08 10.90 -15.67
N VAL A 52 -10.39 10.81 -15.55
CA VAL A 52 -11.15 9.58 -15.77
C VAL A 52 -11.18 9.34 -17.29
N ASP A 53 -10.16 8.67 -17.79
CA ASP A 53 -10.01 8.36 -19.22
C ASP A 53 -10.46 6.93 -19.54
N SER A 54 -10.43 6.58 -20.83
CA SER A 54 -10.84 5.24 -21.28
C SER A 54 -9.94 4.13 -20.72
N ASN A 55 -8.66 4.41 -20.48
CA ASN A 55 -7.73 3.45 -19.88
C ASN A 55 -8.12 3.15 -18.43
N PHE A 56 -8.39 4.20 -17.65
CA PHE A 56 -8.87 4.08 -16.28
C PHE A 56 -10.17 3.27 -16.21
N ILE A 57 -11.15 3.60 -17.04
CA ILE A 57 -12.43 2.86 -17.10
C ILE A 57 -12.19 1.39 -17.47
N SER A 58 -11.27 1.11 -18.39
CA SER A 58 -10.93 -0.27 -18.78
C SER A 58 -10.29 -1.07 -17.63
N GLN A 59 -9.40 -0.44 -16.84
CA GLN A 59 -8.79 -1.08 -15.67
C GLN A 59 -9.83 -1.38 -14.59
N ILE A 60 -10.73 -0.42 -14.33
CA ILE A 60 -11.88 -0.60 -13.42
C ILE A 60 -12.76 -1.76 -13.89
N THR A 61 -13.06 -1.82 -15.19
CA THR A 61 -13.86 -2.91 -15.79
C THR A 61 -13.19 -4.27 -15.63
N ALA A 62 -11.88 -4.35 -15.88
CA ALA A 62 -11.12 -5.58 -15.72
C ALA A 62 -11.16 -6.08 -14.26
N ALA A 63 -10.99 -5.18 -13.29
CA ALA A 63 -11.09 -5.54 -11.88
C ALA A 63 -12.52 -5.94 -11.47
N GLU A 64 -13.54 -5.27 -11.99
CA GLU A 64 -14.94 -5.63 -11.76
C GLU A 64 -15.27 -7.03 -12.30
N LYS A 65 -14.76 -7.36 -13.49
CA LYS A 65 -14.88 -8.69 -14.09
C LYS A 65 -14.25 -9.78 -13.21
N LEU A 66 -13.09 -9.50 -12.60
CA LEU A 66 -12.45 -10.44 -11.68
C LEU A 66 -13.27 -10.72 -10.42
N ILE A 67 -14.05 -9.74 -9.96
CA ILE A 67 -14.89 -9.87 -8.77
C ILE A 67 -16.22 -10.56 -9.08
N THR A 68 -16.86 -10.20 -10.19
CA THR A 68 -18.21 -10.67 -10.53
C THR A 68 -18.21 -11.91 -11.42
N GLY A 69 -17.10 -12.20 -12.11
CA GLY A 69 -17.03 -13.22 -13.16
C GLY A 69 -17.82 -12.87 -14.42
N LYS A 70 -18.31 -11.63 -14.56
CA LYS A 70 -19.10 -11.19 -15.72
C LYS A 70 -18.26 -10.31 -16.64
N ASP A 71 -18.44 -10.50 -17.94
CA ASP A 71 -17.79 -9.70 -18.98
C ASP A 71 -18.39 -8.30 -19.13
N GLU A 72 -19.65 -8.14 -18.73
CA GLU A 72 -20.38 -6.88 -18.86
C GLU A 72 -20.32 -6.05 -17.58
N PRO A 73 -20.21 -4.70 -17.70
CA PRO A 73 -20.34 -3.80 -16.57
C PRO A 73 -21.66 -4.04 -15.82
N ALA A 74 -21.58 -4.30 -14.53
CA ALA A 74 -22.76 -4.46 -13.71
C ALA A 74 -23.51 -3.13 -13.59
N LYS A 75 -24.84 -3.20 -13.69
CA LYS A 75 -25.70 -2.03 -13.54
C LYS A 75 -25.54 -1.42 -12.15
N GLY A 76 -25.02 -0.19 -12.09
CA GLY A 76 -24.72 0.50 -10.83
C GLY A 76 -23.42 0.07 -10.15
N GLY A 77 -22.62 -0.78 -10.80
CA GLY A 77 -21.31 -1.20 -10.34
C GLY A 77 -20.23 -0.12 -10.47
N PRO A 78 -19.01 -0.42 -10.02
CA PRO A 78 -17.90 0.54 -10.01
C PRO A 78 -17.56 1.06 -11.41
N THR A 79 -17.68 0.24 -12.46
CA THR A 79 -17.47 0.65 -13.86
C THR A 79 -18.52 1.65 -14.31
N ALA A 80 -19.80 1.39 -14.01
CA ALA A 80 -20.89 2.31 -14.35
C ALA A 80 -20.70 3.67 -13.65
N LYS A 81 -20.25 3.66 -12.40
CA LYS A 81 -19.91 4.86 -11.63
C LYS A 81 -18.71 5.60 -12.23
N ALA A 82 -17.63 4.88 -12.59
CA ALA A 82 -16.48 5.49 -13.27
C ALA A 82 -16.88 6.15 -14.60
N GLN A 83 -17.74 5.51 -15.40
CA GLN A 83 -18.22 6.03 -16.67
C GLN A 83 -19.04 7.33 -16.51
N GLN A 84 -19.76 7.53 -15.41
CA GLN A 84 -20.48 8.78 -15.13
C GLN A 84 -19.54 9.98 -14.99
N HIS A 85 -18.27 9.73 -14.64
CA HIS A 85 -17.25 10.76 -14.49
C HIS A 85 -16.27 10.80 -15.67
N ALA A 86 -16.55 10.10 -16.78
CA ALA A 86 -15.67 10.08 -17.94
C ALA A 86 -15.33 11.50 -18.43
N GLY A 87 -14.03 11.76 -18.64
CA GLY A 87 -13.52 13.07 -19.04
C GLY A 87 -13.36 14.09 -17.90
N GLN A 88 -13.87 13.81 -16.70
CA GLN A 88 -13.68 14.63 -15.51
C GLN A 88 -12.32 14.34 -14.85
N ASN A 89 -11.91 15.21 -13.93
CA ASN A 89 -10.76 14.95 -13.09
C ASN A 89 -11.12 13.91 -12.02
N LEU A 90 -10.21 12.97 -11.79
CA LEU A 90 -10.26 12.00 -10.71
C LEU A 90 -10.11 12.75 -9.39
N THR A 91 -11.19 12.80 -8.63
CA THR A 91 -11.26 13.43 -7.30
C THR A 91 -11.60 12.39 -6.25
N SER A 92 -11.51 12.76 -4.97
CA SER A 92 -12.00 11.92 -3.87
C SER A 92 -13.47 11.54 -4.03
N GLN A 93 -14.29 12.43 -4.63
CA GLN A 93 -15.69 12.15 -4.92
C GLN A 93 -15.84 11.01 -5.94
N VAL A 94 -15.09 11.04 -7.04
CA VAL A 94 -15.13 9.98 -8.05
C VAL A 94 -14.72 8.63 -7.43
N ILE A 95 -13.70 8.62 -6.58
CA ILE A 95 -13.28 7.39 -5.87
C ILE A 95 -14.38 6.90 -4.94
N HIS A 96 -15.02 7.82 -4.21
CA HIS A 96 -16.14 7.48 -3.34
C HIS A 96 -17.28 6.82 -4.11
N ASP A 97 -17.67 7.39 -5.25
CA ASP A 97 -18.75 6.86 -6.09
C ASP A 97 -18.41 5.48 -6.68
N ILE A 98 -17.15 5.27 -7.08
CA ILE A 98 -16.64 3.95 -7.50
C ILE A 98 -16.68 2.96 -6.32
N THR A 99 -16.28 3.40 -5.13
CA THR A 99 -16.29 2.58 -3.92
C THR A 99 -17.70 2.15 -3.54
N GLU A 100 -18.68 3.05 -3.63
CA GLU A 100 -20.09 2.71 -3.42
C GLU A 100 -20.58 1.69 -4.45
N GLY A 101 -20.20 1.85 -5.72
CA GLY A 101 -20.51 0.88 -6.76
C GLY A 101 -19.95 -0.51 -6.45
N GLU A 102 -18.71 -0.59 -5.97
CA GLU A 102 -18.09 -1.85 -5.56
C GLU A 102 -18.80 -2.48 -4.35
N LYS A 103 -19.18 -1.67 -3.36
CA LYS A 103 -19.92 -2.14 -2.17
C LYS A 103 -21.30 -2.68 -2.53
N LEU A 104 -22.03 -1.98 -3.41
CA LEU A 104 -23.33 -2.43 -3.91
C LEU A 104 -23.22 -3.74 -4.68
N LEU A 105 -22.14 -3.90 -5.44
CA LEU A 105 -21.93 -5.07 -6.29
C LEU A 105 -21.46 -6.31 -5.51
N THR A 106 -20.58 -6.12 -4.53
CA THR A 106 -20.03 -7.22 -3.70
C THR A 106 -20.90 -7.54 -2.49
N GLY A 107 -21.79 -6.63 -2.09
CA GLY A 107 -22.55 -6.71 -0.84
C GLY A 107 -21.66 -6.60 0.42
N LYS A 108 -20.38 -6.27 0.26
CA LYS A 108 -19.41 -6.14 1.35
C LYS A 108 -19.15 -4.66 1.63
N ALA A 109 -19.08 -4.31 2.91
CA ALA A 109 -18.73 -2.95 3.32
C ALA A 109 -17.23 -2.64 3.15
N GLU A 110 -16.42 -3.69 3.01
CA GLU A 110 -14.97 -3.60 2.85
C GLU A 110 -14.59 -3.53 1.37
N VAL A 111 -13.58 -2.71 1.08
CA VAL A 111 -12.97 -2.64 -0.25
C VAL A 111 -12.21 -3.93 -0.53
N MET A 112 -12.39 -4.52 -1.70
CA MET A 112 -11.64 -5.71 -2.07
C MET A 112 -10.22 -5.33 -2.46
N GLN A 113 -9.24 -6.07 -1.92
CA GLN A 113 -7.85 -5.92 -2.29
C GLN A 113 -7.69 -6.24 -3.78
N GLY A 114 -7.14 -5.30 -4.55
CA GLY A 114 -7.00 -5.42 -6.00
C GLY A 114 -8.31 -5.17 -6.77
N GLY A 115 -9.37 -4.74 -6.09
CA GLY A 115 -10.63 -4.38 -6.71
C GLY A 115 -10.63 -3.00 -7.38
N PRO A 116 -11.76 -2.63 -8.02
CA PRO A 116 -11.97 -1.34 -8.65
C PRO A 116 -11.57 -0.12 -7.80
N THR A 117 -11.91 -0.14 -6.50
CA THR A 117 -11.56 0.93 -5.57
C THR A 117 -10.06 1.03 -5.34
N SER A 118 -9.37 -0.11 -5.24
CA SER A 118 -7.91 -0.13 -5.10
C SER A 118 -7.23 0.50 -6.31
N ILE A 119 -7.74 0.22 -7.51
CA ILE A 119 -7.26 0.84 -8.76
C ILE A 119 -7.54 2.35 -8.74
N ALA A 120 -8.74 2.78 -8.36
CA ALA A 120 -9.10 4.20 -8.27
C ALA A 120 -8.20 4.98 -7.29
N GLN A 121 -7.94 4.42 -6.12
CA GLN A 121 -7.03 5.01 -5.12
C GLN A 121 -5.58 5.02 -5.59
N SER A 122 -5.14 3.94 -6.25
CA SER A 122 -3.80 3.88 -6.84
C SER A 122 -3.65 4.93 -7.93
N ALA A 123 -4.64 5.14 -8.79
CA ALA A 123 -4.58 6.15 -9.84
C ALA A 123 -4.49 7.58 -9.28
N LEU A 124 -5.20 7.88 -8.19
CA LEU A 124 -5.10 9.18 -7.52
C LEU A 124 -3.72 9.39 -6.86
N THR A 125 -3.19 8.34 -6.22
CA THR A 125 -1.90 8.40 -5.52
C THR A 125 -0.73 8.41 -6.51
N SER A 126 -0.81 7.61 -7.57
CA SER A 126 0.12 7.58 -8.70
C SER A 126 0.01 8.82 -9.57
N GLY A 127 -1.13 9.53 -9.55
CA GLY A 127 -1.28 10.86 -10.12
C GLY A 127 -0.35 11.92 -9.51
N SER A 128 -0.08 11.80 -8.21
CA SER A 128 0.95 12.58 -7.52
C SER A 128 2.38 12.13 -7.89
N SER A 129 2.51 11.01 -8.59
CA SER A 129 3.76 10.38 -9.03
C SER A 129 3.72 10.12 -10.54
N THR A 130 3.16 11.04 -11.33
CA THR A 130 3.25 10.95 -12.80
C THR A 130 4.63 11.42 -13.25
N SER A 131 5.64 10.65 -12.88
CA SER A 131 6.79 10.40 -13.73
C SER A 131 6.41 9.25 -14.67
N ASN A 132 6.08 9.60 -15.92
CA ASN A 132 6.13 8.73 -17.10
C ASN A 132 5.47 7.34 -17.04
N ALA A 133 4.16 7.27 -17.31
CA ALA A 133 3.56 6.10 -17.96
C ALA A 133 3.42 6.41 -19.46
N GLY A 134 4.55 6.41 -20.16
CA GLY A 134 4.65 6.79 -21.57
C GLY A 134 6.04 6.53 -22.17
N ALA A 135 6.77 5.59 -21.59
CA ALA A 135 7.89 4.91 -22.21
C ALA A 135 8.02 3.58 -21.46
N ASN A 136 8.02 2.49 -22.20
CA ASN A 136 8.39 1.16 -21.72
C ASN A 136 9.91 1.12 -21.49
N THR A 137 10.41 2.12 -20.78
CA THR A 137 11.74 2.22 -20.22
C THR A 137 11.48 2.30 -18.73
N SER A 138 11.18 1.14 -18.13
CA SER A 138 11.61 0.92 -16.75
C SER A 138 13.07 1.35 -16.73
N SER A 139 13.35 2.56 -16.23
CA SER A 139 14.70 3.07 -16.08
C SER A 139 15.35 2.12 -15.10
N ALA A 140 15.93 1.04 -15.61
CA ALA A 140 16.48 0.01 -14.78
C ALA A 140 17.57 0.70 -13.99
N SER A 141 17.36 0.81 -12.68
CA SER A 141 18.20 1.66 -11.82
C SER A 141 19.59 1.07 -11.63
N GLY A 142 19.81 -0.15 -12.15
CA GLY A 142 20.98 -0.97 -11.87
C GLY A 142 21.03 -1.38 -10.41
N LYS A 143 19.92 -1.28 -9.67
CA LYS A 143 19.77 -1.62 -8.26
C LYS A 143 18.62 -2.61 -8.08
N LEU A 144 18.67 -3.35 -6.97
CA LEU A 144 17.58 -4.19 -6.50
C LEU A 144 16.50 -3.32 -5.83
N ASP A 145 15.88 -2.45 -6.62
CA ASP A 145 14.73 -1.65 -6.20
C ASP A 145 13.44 -2.49 -6.14
N SER A 146 12.36 -1.89 -5.63
CA SER A 146 11.07 -2.57 -5.50
C SER A 146 10.53 -3.11 -6.83
N GLU A 147 10.83 -2.44 -7.94
CA GLU A 147 10.40 -2.87 -9.27
C GLU A 147 11.18 -4.11 -9.72
N THR A 148 12.50 -4.10 -9.59
CA THR A 148 13.38 -5.23 -9.90
C THR A 148 13.05 -6.44 -9.02
N LEU A 149 12.84 -6.23 -7.72
CA LEU A 149 12.43 -7.26 -6.78
C LEU A 149 11.08 -7.87 -7.15
N SER A 150 10.12 -7.04 -7.60
CA SER A 150 8.83 -7.53 -8.08
C SER A 150 8.99 -8.41 -9.32
N LYS A 151 9.81 -8.00 -10.30
CA LYS A 151 10.07 -8.79 -11.51
C LYS A 151 10.75 -10.12 -11.20
N ILE A 152 11.71 -10.12 -10.27
CA ILE A 152 12.37 -11.35 -9.79
C ILE A 152 11.35 -12.27 -9.12
N ASN A 153 10.49 -11.73 -8.26
CA ASN A 153 9.41 -12.49 -7.61
C ASN A 153 8.42 -13.08 -8.61
N ASP A 154 8.04 -12.30 -9.64
CA ASP A 154 7.16 -12.78 -10.70
C ASP A 154 7.81 -13.91 -11.51
N ALA A 155 9.13 -13.82 -11.75
CA ALA A 155 9.89 -14.88 -12.40
C ALA A 155 9.98 -16.14 -11.53
N GLU A 156 10.24 -15.99 -10.23
CA GLU A 156 10.23 -17.11 -9.27
C GLU A 156 8.86 -17.78 -9.25
N LYS A 157 7.78 -17.01 -9.04
CA LYS A 157 6.40 -17.51 -9.05
C LYS A 157 6.05 -18.28 -10.32
N LYS A 158 6.55 -17.85 -11.48
CA LYS A 158 6.36 -18.60 -12.75
C LYS A 158 7.09 -19.94 -12.77
N LEU A 159 8.23 -20.06 -12.08
CA LEU A 159 8.99 -21.30 -11.99
C LEU A 159 8.37 -22.30 -11.01
N ILE A 160 8.02 -21.85 -9.82
CA ILE A 160 7.54 -22.74 -8.74
C ILE A 160 6.01 -22.87 -8.68
N GLY A 161 5.27 -21.95 -9.31
CA GLY A 161 3.81 -21.90 -9.27
C GLY A 161 3.23 -21.36 -7.95
N GLU A 162 4.06 -21.12 -6.93
CA GLU A 162 3.64 -20.60 -5.63
C GLU A 162 3.56 -19.07 -5.61
N GLN A 163 2.57 -18.54 -4.88
CA GLN A 163 2.35 -17.09 -4.74
C GLN A 163 3.32 -16.40 -3.78
N ARG A 164 4.06 -17.16 -2.97
CA ARG A 164 4.94 -16.64 -1.94
C ARG A 164 6.40 -16.94 -2.31
N PRO A 165 7.33 -16.01 -2.01
CA PRO A 165 8.76 -16.29 -2.13
C PRO A 165 9.15 -17.51 -1.29
N VAL A 166 9.96 -18.40 -1.85
CA VAL A 166 10.47 -19.56 -1.10
C VAL A 166 11.59 -19.10 -0.18
N ALA A 167 11.59 -19.64 1.04
CA ALA A 167 12.64 -19.36 2.00
C ALA A 167 14.01 -19.80 1.45
N GLY A 168 14.93 -18.86 1.30
CA GLY A 168 16.25 -19.11 0.70
C GLY A 168 16.25 -19.22 -0.83
N GLY A 169 15.11 -18.99 -1.48
CA GLY A 169 14.95 -18.90 -2.93
C GLY A 169 15.49 -17.60 -3.51
N PRO A 170 15.43 -17.43 -4.84
CA PRO A 170 16.07 -16.32 -5.54
C PRO A 170 15.51 -14.95 -5.12
N THR A 171 14.21 -14.83 -4.87
CA THR A 171 13.60 -13.59 -4.37
C THR A 171 14.03 -13.28 -2.95
N ALA A 172 14.17 -14.29 -2.09
CA ALA A 172 14.67 -14.08 -0.73
C ALA A 172 16.12 -13.55 -0.76
N GLN A 173 16.97 -14.10 -1.63
CA GLN A 173 18.33 -13.61 -1.83
C GLN A 173 18.35 -12.19 -2.42
N ALA A 174 17.51 -11.91 -3.42
CA ALA A 174 17.37 -10.56 -3.96
C ALA A 174 16.92 -9.55 -2.90
N GLN A 175 16.00 -9.94 -2.00
CA GLN A 175 15.52 -9.12 -0.90
C GLN A 175 16.60 -8.83 0.15
N SER A 176 17.52 -9.77 0.41
CA SER A 176 18.67 -9.54 1.29
C SER A 176 19.55 -8.39 0.80
N HIS A 177 19.59 -8.17 -0.51
CA HIS A 177 20.34 -7.09 -1.17
C HIS A 177 19.44 -5.94 -1.62
N ALA A 178 18.26 -5.78 -1.02
CA ALA A 178 17.33 -4.73 -1.41
C ALA A 178 17.97 -3.33 -1.32
N LYS A 179 17.75 -2.51 -2.36
CA LYS A 179 18.30 -1.16 -2.56
C LYS A 179 19.80 -1.11 -2.86
N GLU A 180 20.48 -2.24 -2.92
CA GLU A 180 21.89 -2.32 -3.34
C GLU A 180 22.00 -2.35 -4.87
N PRO A 181 23.12 -1.89 -5.45
CA PRO A 181 23.42 -2.12 -6.87
C PRO A 181 23.46 -3.60 -7.23
N ILE A 182 23.04 -3.94 -8.44
CA ILE A 182 23.14 -5.31 -8.97
C ILE A 182 24.62 -5.58 -9.30
N THR A 183 25.32 -6.21 -8.36
CA THR A 183 26.72 -6.65 -8.50
C THR A 183 26.79 -8.13 -8.89
N SER A 184 27.99 -8.60 -9.26
CA SER A 184 28.23 -10.03 -9.51
C SER A 184 27.93 -10.90 -8.30
N GLU A 185 28.12 -10.38 -7.09
CA GLU A 185 27.82 -11.06 -5.82
C GLU A 185 26.30 -11.26 -5.67
N THR A 186 25.51 -10.19 -5.84
CA THR A 186 24.04 -10.31 -5.79
C THR A 186 23.49 -11.28 -6.84
N LEU A 187 24.06 -11.28 -8.06
CA LEU A 187 23.67 -12.23 -9.10
C LEU A 187 24.06 -13.66 -8.75
N HIS A 188 25.18 -13.86 -8.07
CA HIS A 188 25.61 -15.17 -7.57
C HIS A 188 24.63 -15.67 -6.51
N ASP A 189 24.29 -14.86 -5.51
CA ASP A 189 23.37 -15.25 -4.43
C ASP A 189 21.97 -15.55 -4.96
N ILE A 190 21.45 -14.71 -5.86
CA ILE A 190 20.17 -14.98 -6.55
C ILE A 190 20.24 -16.30 -7.32
N THR A 191 21.36 -16.58 -7.99
CA THR A 191 21.54 -17.84 -8.73
C THR A 191 21.60 -19.06 -7.81
N GLU A 192 22.27 -18.96 -6.66
CA GLU A 192 22.29 -20.04 -5.67
C GLU A 192 20.91 -20.25 -5.05
N GLY A 193 20.14 -19.18 -4.84
CA GLY A 193 18.73 -19.26 -4.47
C GLY A 193 17.89 -19.96 -5.54
N GLU A 194 18.08 -19.61 -6.82
CA GLU A 194 17.39 -20.24 -7.95
C GLU A 194 17.69 -21.74 -8.01
N LYS A 195 18.98 -22.12 -7.94
CA LYS A 195 19.39 -23.53 -7.94
C LYS A 195 18.76 -24.34 -6.80
N LYS A 196 18.59 -23.74 -5.62
CA LYS A 196 17.95 -24.43 -4.48
C LYS A 196 16.50 -24.81 -4.77
N ILE A 197 15.78 -24.00 -5.53
CA ILE A 197 14.36 -24.24 -5.85
C ILE A 197 14.16 -25.10 -7.10
N THR A 198 15.11 -25.07 -8.04
CA THR A 198 15.03 -25.81 -9.32
C THR A 198 15.82 -27.13 -9.31
N GLY A 199 16.44 -27.51 -8.19
CA GLY A 199 17.23 -28.74 -8.09
C GLY A 199 18.62 -28.66 -8.71
N GLY A 200 19.18 -27.45 -8.85
CA GLY A 200 20.56 -27.22 -9.29
C GLY A 200 20.70 -26.58 -10.68
N GLU A 201 19.60 -26.44 -11.42
CA GLU A 201 19.64 -25.93 -12.79
C GLU A 201 19.25 -24.45 -12.88
N ARG A 202 19.97 -23.70 -13.72
CA ARG A 202 19.57 -22.34 -14.09
C ARG A 202 18.47 -22.40 -15.14
N VAL A 203 17.38 -21.69 -14.89
CA VAL A 203 16.24 -21.67 -15.81
C VAL A 203 16.32 -20.45 -16.72
N LYS A 204 16.14 -20.71 -18.01
CA LYS A 204 16.06 -19.65 -19.02
C LYS A 204 14.83 -18.78 -18.74
N GLY A 205 15.03 -17.48 -18.57
CA GLY A 205 13.95 -16.55 -18.19
C GLY A 205 13.57 -16.65 -16.71
N GLY A 206 14.36 -17.35 -15.90
CA GLY A 206 14.23 -17.39 -14.45
C GLY A 206 14.60 -16.08 -13.77
N PRO A 207 14.51 -16.05 -12.43
CA PRO A 207 14.80 -14.86 -11.63
C PRO A 207 16.23 -14.32 -11.82
N THR A 208 17.26 -15.17 -11.96
CA THR A 208 18.61 -14.70 -12.31
C THR A 208 18.65 -14.04 -13.69
N SER A 209 18.00 -14.65 -14.69
CA SER A 209 17.95 -14.08 -16.05
C SER A 209 17.27 -12.70 -16.05
N THR A 210 16.26 -12.54 -15.17
CA THR A 210 15.54 -11.28 -14.98
C THR A 210 16.43 -10.23 -14.33
N ALA A 211 17.14 -10.56 -13.24
CA ALA A 211 18.08 -9.65 -12.60
C ALA A 211 19.21 -9.20 -13.55
N GLN A 212 19.74 -10.12 -14.36
CA GLN A 212 20.72 -9.80 -15.40
C GLN A 212 20.14 -8.90 -16.50
N SER A 213 18.89 -9.12 -16.89
CA SER A 213 18.21 -8.28 -17.87
C SER A 213 18.02 -6.86 -17.37
N GLU A 214 17.67 -6.67 -16.09
CA GLU A 214 17.56 -5.34 -15.49
C GLU A 214 18.93 -4.65 -15.38
N LEU A 215 20.01 -5.37 -15.02
CA LEU A 215 21.37 -4.82 -15.07
C LEU A 215 21.80 -4.43 -16.50
N ALA A 216 21.42 -5.22 -17.51
CA ALA A 216 21.73 -4.89 -18.91
C ALA A 216 21.00 -3.63 -19.35
N LYS A 217 19.70 -3.51 -19.02
CA LYS A 217 18.89 -2.32 -19.29
C LYS A 217 19.39 -1.07 -18.58
N SER A 218 20.07 -1.21 -17.43
CA SER A 218 20.62 -0.06 -16.71
C SER A 218 21.91 0.48 -17.34
N ARG A 219 22.51 -0.30 -18.25
CA ARG A 219 23.78 0.04 -18.93
C ARG A 219 23.58 0.47 -20.39
N SER A 220 22.40 0.25 -20.95
CA SER A 220 21.98 0.63 -22.30
C SER A 220 21.37 2.03 -22.33
#